data_AF-A0A954FD28-F1
#
_entry.id   AF-A0A954FD28-F1
#
_cell.length_a   1.000
_cell.length_b   1.000
_cell.length_c   1.000
_cell.angle_alpha   90.00
_cell.angle_beta   90.00
_cell.angle_gamma   90.00
#
_symmetry.space_group_name_H-M   'P 1'
#
loop_
_entity.id
_entity.type
_entity.pdbx_description
1 polymer ?
#
loop_
_entity_poly.entity_id
_entity_poly.type
_entity_poly.pdbx_seq_one_letter_code
_entity_poly.pdbx_strand_id
1 'polypeptide(L)'
;RGECELLAVTSSKDNPWSILYCDVVNSFYGRPEIPLGRVHQGATNPDGSYTRKVVETSEDGKPVFARHFQSAEDIPEAVSVLRSTLAAQSDHSVVLVVVGFSTNIARLLQSPGDQISPLTGRELVSRKVKLLSQMIGRFDRDKPAEFHEYNVRLDVPAAKTVYELWPAEIPVVVSGWEVGRAIKNRASSIQNDYAYVKYHPIKLGYEYWHKMPYDRPTYDLTSVLYAVRPGRNYFGLSKSGQFKINELGKLEHTEKTAGNQQFLTLTPAQIIRVQEVLESLSSQPPALSN
;
A
#
# COMPACT_ATOMS: atom_id res chain seq x y z
N ARG A 1 9.67 0.97 16.75
CA ARG A 1 11.00 1.37 16.24
C ARG A 1 11.13 2.85 15.91
N GLY A 2 10.02 3.61 15.80
CA GLY A 2 10.08 5.09 15.69
C GLY A 2 10.63 5.61 14.35
N GLU A 3 10.67 4.78 13.31
CA GLU A 3 11.24 5.15 12.00
C GLU A 3 10.22 5.85 11.09
N CYS A 4 8.93 5.68 11.37
CA CYS A 4 7.83 6.38 10.73
C CYS A 4 6.63 6.44 11.69
N GLU A 5 5.73 7.37 11.39
CA GLU A 5 4.40 7.47 11.98
C GLU A 5 3.37 7.13 10.89
N LEU A 6 2.46 6.20 11.18
CA LEU A 6 1.40 5.83 10.24
C LEU A 6 0.19 6.73 10.47
N LEU A 7 0.08 7.77 9.65
CA LEU A 7 -0.90 8.85 9.84
C LEU A 7 -2.35 8.44 9.54
N ALA A 8 -2.56 7.55 8.57
CA ALA A 8 -3.86 7.02 8.16
C ALA A 8 -3.69 5.79 7.26
N VAL A 9 -4.74 4.97 7.15
CA VAL A 9 -4.83 3.87 6.18
C VAL A 9 -6.15 3.96 5.44
N THR A 10 -6.10 4.00 4.10
CA THR A 10 -7.31 3.94 3.28
C THR A 10 -7.32 2.68 2.41
N SER A 11 -8.46 2.01 2.33
CA SER A 11 -8.65 0.92 1.36
C SER A 11 -9.17 1.48 0.04
N SER A 12 -8.55 1.08 -1.07
CA SER A 12 -9.00 1.36 -2.43
C SER A 12 -9.87 0.23 -3.01
N LYS A 13 -10.14 -0.82 -2.22
CA LYS A 13 -10.97 -1.96 -2.62
C LYS A 13 -12.37 -1.79 -2.05
N ASP A 14 -13.39 -1.83 -2.90
CA ASP A 14 -14.80 -1.62 -2.51
C ASP A 14 -15.42 -2.87 -1.88
N ASN A 15 -14.69 -3.49 -0.95
CA ASN A 15 -15.12 -4.66 -0.20
C ASN A 15 -15.04 -4.31 1.31
N PRO A 16 -16.15 -4.44 2.06
CA PRO A 16 -16.20 -4.01 3.46
C PRO A 16 -15.17 -4.74 4.34
N TRP A 17 -14.88 -6.01 4.04
CA TRP A 17 -13.90 -6.79 4.79
C TRP A 17 -12.47 -6.33 4.58
N SER A 18 -12.17 -5.63 3.49
CA SER A 18 -10.83 -5.11 3.23
C SER A 18 -10.43 -4.08 4.28
N ILE A 19 -11.29 -3.12 4.56
CA ILE A 19 -10.97 -2.05 5.53
C ILE A 19 -11.14 -2.52 6.97
N LEU A 20 -12.10 -3.41 7.24
CA LEU A 20 -12.23 -4.06 8.55
C LEU A 20 -11.04 -4.96 8.88
N TYR A 21 -10.40 -5.56 7.87
CA TYR A 21 -9.15 -6.29 8.08
C TYR A 21 -8.00 -5.35 8.46
N CYS A 22 -7.93 -4.15 7.87
CA CYS A 22 -6.98 -3.12 8.31
C CYS A 22 -7.23 -2.71 9.77
N ASP A 23 -8.49 -2.58 10.19
CA ASP A 23 -8.86 -2.31 11.58
C ASP A 23 -8.41 -3.43 12.53
N VAL A 24 -8.67 -4.69 12.19
CA VAL A 24 -8.18 -5.85 12.95
C VAL A 24 -6.66 -5.81 13.10
N VAL A 25 -5.93 -5.52 12.02
CA VAL A 25 -4.46 -5.43 12.07
C VAL A 25 -4.00 -4.26 12.95
N ASN A 26 -4.57 -3.08 12.77
CA ASN A 26 -4.24 -1.90 13.57
C ASN A 26 -4.50 -2.14 15.06
N SER A 27 -5.68 -2.67 15.40
CA SER A 27 -6.08 -3.04 16.76
C SER A 27 -5.16 -4.11 17.36
N PHE A 28 -4.83 -5.17 16.60
CA PHE A 28 -3.94 -6.23 17.04
C PHE A 28 -2.53 -5.72 17.38
N TYR A 29 -2.03 -4.75 16.62
CA TYR A 29 -0.73 -4.11 16.88
C TYR A 29 -0.83 -2.87 17.78
N GLY A 30 -1.91 -2.72 18.56
CA GLY A 30 -2.05 -1.69 19.59
C GLY A 30 -2.18 -0.26 19.04
N ARG A 31 -2.73 -0.09 17.84
CA ARG A 31 -2.90 1.20 17.16
C ARG A 31 -4.33 1.43 16.65
N PRO A 32 -5.39 1.16 17.45
CA PRO A 32 -6.79 1.29 17.02
C PRO A 32 -7.18 2.72 16.60
N GLU A 33 -6.43 3.72 17.05
CA GLU A 33 -6.68 5.15 16.78
C GLU A 33 -6.26 5.62 15.39
N ILE A 34 -5.50 4.81 14.63
CA ILE A 34 -5.07 5.19 13.28
C ILE A 34 -6.30 5.38 12.39
N PRO A 35 -6.50 6.59 11.81
CA PRO A 35 -7.64 6.86 10.95
C PRO A 35 -7.75 5.87 9.80
N LEU A 36 -8.96 5.33 9.62
CA LEU A 36 -9.30 4.42 8.53
C LEU A 36 -10.25 5.11 7.54
N GLY A 37 -10.02 4.91 6.25
CA GLY A 37 -10.88 5.41 5.18
C GLY A 37 -11.30 4.32 4.20
N ARG A 38 -12.59 4.24 3.88
CA ARG A 38 -13.11 3.31 2.86
C ARG A 38 -13.36 4.01 1.54
N VAL A 39 -13.05 3.34 0.43
CA VAL A 39 -13.56 3.75 -0.88
C VAL A 39 -15.05 3.39 -0.96
N HIS A 40 -15.82 4.21 -1.67
CA HIS A 40 -17.14 3.83 -2.16
C HIS A 40 -17.11 3.74 -3.68
N GLN A 41 -17.84 2.79 -4.28
CA GLN A 41 -17.89 2.64 -5.74
C GLN A 41 -16.48 2.50 -6.34
N GLY A 42 -15.64 1.71 -5.68
CA GLY A 42 -14.27 1.41 -6.08
C GLY A 42 -14.18 0.08 -6.83
N ALA A 43 -12.98 -0.32 -7.20
CA ALA A 43 -12.78 -1.60 -7.89
C ALA A 43 -12.89 -2.80 -6.91
N THR A 44 -13.26 -3.96 -7.47
CA THR A 44 -13.27 -5.29 -6.81
C THR A 44 -14.17 -5.41 -5.57
N ASN A 45 -15.47 -5.19 -5.74
CA ASN A 45 -16.48 -5.45 -4.70
C ASN A 45 -16.54 -6.91 -4.17
N PRO A 46 -16.35 -7.96 -5.00
CA PRO A 46 -16.48 -9.34 -4.53
C PRO A 46 -15.55 -9.72 -3.37
N ASP A 47 -16.04 -10.63 -2.52
CA ASP A 47 -15.29 -11.19 -1.40
C ASP A 47 -13.98 -11.84 -1.86
N GLY A 48 -12.92 -11.60 -1.09
CA GLY A 48 -11.66 -12.34 -1.22
C GLY A 48 -11.70 -13.67 -0.46
N SER A 49 -10.67 -14.47 -0.61
CA SER A 49 -10.59 -15.78 0.05
C SER A 49 -10.25 -15.73 1.54
N TYR A 50 -9.74 -14.59 2.05
CA TYR A 50 -9.21 -14.53 3.42
C TYR A 50 -9.73 -13.37 4.29
N THR A 51 -9.94 -12.16 3.76
CA THR A 51 -10.22 -10.96 4.59
C THR A 51 -11.45 -11.16 5.47
N ARG A 52 -12.56 -11.58 4.87
CA ARG A 52 -13.80 -11.92 5.58
C ARG A 52 -13.59 -12.99 6.65
N LYS A 53 -12.90 -14.08 6.30
CA LYS A 53 -12.64 -15.19 7.22
C LYS A 53 -11.82 -14.76 8.43
N VAL A 54 -10.83 -13.87 8.27
CA VAL A 54 -10.09 -13.35 9.42
C VAL A 54 -10.93 -12.40 10.28
N VAL A 55 -11.77 -11.56 9.65
CA VAL A 55 -12.61 -10.60 10.38
C VAL A 55 -13.75 -11.30 11.15
N GLU A 56 -14.39 -12.31 10.55
CA GLU A 56 -15.61 -12.94 11.09
C GLU A 56 -15.37 -14.18 11.96
N THR A 57 -14.13 -14.67 12.11
CA THR A 57 -13.93 -16.00 12.72
C THR A 57 -14.33 -16.04 14.20
N SER A 58 -15.39 -16.77 14.52
CA SER A 58 -15.47 -17.89 15.47
C SER A 58 -16.71 -18.74 15.12
N GLU A 59 -16.76 -20.01 15.54
CA GLU A 59 -17.92 -20.89 15.31
C GLU A 59 -19.20 -20.37 15.99
N ASP A 60 -19.05 -19.54 17.03
CA ASP A 60 -20.14 -18.97 17.84
C ASP A 60 -20.57 -17.56 17.38
N GLY A 61 -20.04 -17.06 16.26
CA GLY A 61 -20.38 -15.73 15.72
C GLY A 61 -19.74 -14.53 16.46
N LYS A 62 -18.72 -14.76 17.30
CA LYS A 62 -17.91 -13.72 17.95
C LYS A 62 -16.63 -13.42 17.14
N PRO A 63 -16.19 -12.17 16.98
CA PRO A 63 -14.89 -11.88 16.38
C PRO A 63 -13.72 -12.48 17.21
N VAL A 64 -12.82 -13.24 16.59
CA VAL A 64 -11.56 -13.71 17.22
C VAL A 64 -10.61 -12.56 17.51
N PHE A 65 -10.71 -11.46 16.77
CA PHE A 65 -9.88 -10.27 16.96
C PHE A 65 -10.70 -9.07 17.39
N ALA A 66 -10.15 -8.28 18.32
CA ALA A 66 -10.66 -6.96 18.61
C ALA A 66 -10.52 -6.06 17.37
N ARG A 67 -11.49 -5.16 17.20
CA ARG A 67 -11.55 -4.16 16.15
C ARG A 67 -12.26 -2.91 16.67
N HIS A 68 -11.92 -1.74 16.16
CA HIS A 68 -12.50 -0.48 16.58
C HIS A 68 -13.92 -0.29 16.00
N PHE A 69 -14.12 -0.64 14.73
CA PHE A 69 -15.37 -0.49 13.99
C PHE A 69 -16.14 -1.80 13.92
N GLN A 70 -17.45 -1.74 14.19
CA GLN A 70 -18.33 -2.91 14.05
C GLN A 70 -18.83 -3.09 12.62
N SER A 71 -19.07 -2.00 11.90
CA SER A 71 -19.46 -2.00 10.51
C SER A 71 -18.48 -1.22 9.66
N ALA A 72 -18.31 -1.62 8.40
CA ALA A 72 -17.53 -0.83 7.45
C ALA A 72 -18.23 0.50 7.13
N GLU A 73 -19.54 0.62 7.38
CA GLU A 73 -20.38 1.79 7.14
C GLU A 73 -20.06 2.93 8.12
N ASP A 74 -19.52 2.59 9.29
CA ASP A 74 -19.09 3.54 10.31
C ASP A 74 -17.72 4.17 9.96
N ILE A 75 -17.03 3.62 8.96
CA ILE A 75 -15.71 4.08 8.55
C ILE A 75 -15.86 5.24 7.55
N PRO A 76 -15.22 6.39 7.79
CA PRO A 76 -15.30 7.54 6.90
C PRO A 76 -14.85 7.27 5.46
N GLU A 77 -15.27 8.13 4.54
CA GLU A 77 -14.84 8.06 3.14
C GLU A 77 -13.34 8.37 3.00
N ALA A 78 -12.65 7.60 2.14
CA ALA A 78 -11.20 7.63 1.98
C ALA A 78 -10.61 9.00 1.60
N VAL A 79 -11.21 9.73 0.67
CA VAL A 79 -10.75 11.07 0.28
C VAL A 79 -10.91 12.06 1.45
N SER A 80 -11.99 11.99 2.22
CA SER A 80 -12.17 12.81 3.43
C SER A 80 -11.06 12.54 4.46
N VAL A 81 -10.70 11.28 4.69
CA VAL A 81 -9.59 10.89 5.58
C VAL A 81 -8.25 11.39 5.03
N LEU A 82 -7.99 11.24 3.73
CA LEU A 82 -6.76 11.73 3.11
C LEU A 82 -6.64 13.25 3.22
N ARG A 83 -7.72 14.00 2.95
CA ARG A 83 -7.72 15.46 3.04
C ARG A 83 -7.49 15.95 4.47
N SER A 84 -8.21 15.41 5.45
CA SER A 84 -8.04 15.76 6.87
C SER A 84 -6.64 15.45 7.37
N THR A 85 -6.13 14.28 7.01
CA THR A 85 -4.76 13.86 7.36
C THR A 85 -3.75 14.84 6.78
N LEU A 86 -3.76 15.10 5.47
CA LEU A 86 -2.79 15.99 4.83
C LEU A 86 -2.89 17.43 5.35
N ALA A 87 -4.10 17.95 5.56
CA ALA A 87 -4.31 19.32 6.05
C ALA A 87 -3.70 19.55 7.44
N ALA A 88 -3.72 18.53 8.30
CA ALA A 88 -3.16 18.58 9.65
C ALA A 88 -1.63 18.48 9.71
N GLN A 89 -0.97 18.08 8.62
CA GLN A 89 0.48 17.87 8.61
C GLN A 89 1.26 19.12 8.23
N SER A 90 2.53 19.14 8.62
CA SER A 90 3.48 20.16 8.15
C SER A 90 3.69 20.06 6.65
N ASP A 91 4.02 21.17 6.01
CA ASP A 91 4.32 21.20 4.58
C ASP A 91 5.52 20.30 4.25
N HIS A 92 5.48 19.63 3.09
CA HIS A 92 6.50 18.70 2.61
C HIS A 92 6.95 17.64 3.62
N SER A 93 6.04 17.14 4.47
CA SER A 93 6.37 16.16 5.51
C SER A 93 5.88 14.75 5.19
N VAL A 94 4.82 14.62 4.39
CA VAL A 94 4.08 13.35 4.21
C VAL A 94 4.62 12.53 3.05
N VAL A 95 4.80 11.22 3.28
CA VAL A 95 5.01 10.24 2.21
C VAL A 95 3.70 9.50 1.97
N LEU A 96 3.23 9.49 0.72
CA LEU A 96 2.10 8.66 0.33
C LEU A 96 2.61 7.31 -0.17
N VAL A 97 2.16 6.23 0.47
CA VAL A 97 2.47 4.85 0.06
C VAL A 97 1.21 4.21 -0.51
N VAL A 98 1.24 3.86 -1.79
CA VAL A 98 0.07 3.36 -2.52
C VAL A 98 0.37 1.95 -3.02
N VAL A 99 -0.25 0.95 -2.38
CA VAL A 99 -0.04 -0.48 -2.66
C VAL A 99 -1.29 -1.19 -3.18
N GLY A 100 -2.27 -0.40 -3.61
CA GLY A 100 -3.50 -0.88 -4.22
C GLY A 100 -3.87 -0.03 -5.43
N PHE A 101 -5.17 0.02 -5.74
CA PHE A 101 -5.67 0.77 -6.89
C PHE A 101 -5.52 2.28 -6.67
N SER A 102 -5.39 2.99 -7.79
CA SER A 102 -5.15 4.44 -7.78
C SER A 102 -6.40 5.28 -7.48
N THR A 103 -7.56 4.65 -7.28
CA THR A 103 -8.88 5.31 -7.16
C THR A 103 -8.90 6.42 -6.11
N ASN A 104 -8.42 6.15 -4.89
CA ASN A 104 -8.45 7.13 -3.80
C ASN A 104 -7.56 8.33 -4.11
N ILE A 105 -6.39 8.11 -4.71
CA ILE A 105 -5.44 9.18 -5.04
C ILE A 105 -5.93 10.00 -6.23
N ALA A 106 -6.48 9.36 -7.25
CA ALA A 106 -7.11 10.05 -8.38
C ALA A 106 -8.23 10.98 -7.89
N ARG A 107 -9.13 10.48 -7.04
CA ARG A 107 -10.22 11.28 -6.46
C ARG A 107 -9.72 12.37 -5.52
N LEU A 108 -8.67 12.11 -4.73
CA LEU A 108 -8.00 13.14 -3.95
C LEU A 108 -7.52 14.27 -4.86
N LEU A 109 -6.75 13.97 -5.91
CA LEU A 109 -6.22 14.98 -6.83
C LEU A 109 -7.31 15.79 -7.54
N GLN A 110 -8.47 15.18 -7.78
CA GLN A 110 -9.64 15.81 -8.39
C GLN A 110 -10.54 16.55 -7.39
N SER A 111 -10.35 16.36 -6.08
CA SER A 111 -11.23 16.95 -5.08
C SER A 111 -11.10 18.48 -5.04
N PRO A 112 -12.23 19.22 -4.95
CA PRO A 112 -12.19 20.66 -4.73
C PRO A 112 -11.74 20.98 -3.29
N GLY A 113 -11.59 22.28 -3.00
CA GLY A 113 -11.56 22.75 -1.61
C GLY A 113 -12.87 22.42 -0.88
N ASP A 114 -12.79 22.25 0.42
CA ASP A 114 -13.90 21.88 1.29
C ASP A 114 -13.74 22.49 2.70
N GLN A 115 -14.59 22.06 3.64
CA GLN A 115 -14.55 22.52 5.04
C GLN A 115 -13.27 22.11 5.79
N ILE A 116 -12.52 21.11 5.30
CA ILE A 116 -11.26 20.66 5.91
C ILE A 116 -10.14 21.62 5.49
N SER A 117 -10.09 21.98 4.21
CA SER A 117 -9.10 22.88 3.66
C SER A 117 -9.62 23.58 2.41
N PRO A 118 -9.39 24.90 2.26
CA PRO A 118 -9.76 25.62 1.04
C PRO A 118 -8.93 25.18 -0.18
N LEU A 119 -7.81 24.47 0.02
CA LEU A 119 -7.00 23.95 -1.07
C LEU A 119 -7.71 22.82 -1.80
N THR A 120 -7.63 22.82 -3.13
CA THR A 120 -7.94 21.64 -3.95
C THR A 120 -7.03 20.49 -3.53
N GLY A 121 -7.44 19.25 -3.79
CA GLY A 121 -6.61 18.12 -3.38
C GLY A 121 -5.26 18.07 -4.09
N ARG A 122 -5.16 18.58 -5.33
CA ARG A 122 -3.88 18.74 -6.02
C ARG A 122 -2.95 19.75 -5.32
N GLU A 123 -3.48 20.91 -4.91
CA GLU A 123 -2.72 21.91 -4.14
C GLU A 123 -2.32 21.37 -2.76
N LEU A 124 -3.21 20.62 -2.12
CA LEU A 124 -2.94 19.99 -0.84
C LEU A 124 -1.81 18.95 -0.95
N VAL A 125 -1.83 18.11 -1.99
CA VAL A 125 -0.74 17.16 -2.29
C VAL A 125 0.57 17.90 -2.55
N SER A 126 0.56 18.91 -3.42
CA SER A 126 1.74 19.74 -3.73
C SER A 126 2.36 20.36 -2.48
N ARG A 127 1.52 20.86 -1.56
CA ARG A 127 1.98 21.50 -0.33
C ARG A 127 2.45 20.50 0.75
N LYS A 128 1.79 19.36 0.90
CA LYS A 128 1.96 18.49 2.08
C LYS A 128 2.83 17.26 1.83
N VAL A 129 2.84 16.76 0.60
CA VAL A 129 3.51 15.52 0.24
C VAL A 129 4.95 15.80 -0.20
N LYS A 130 5.88 14.91 0.17
CA LYS A 130 7.29 14.96 -0.28
C LYS A 130 7.68 13.79 -1.18
N LEU A 131 6.89 12.72 -1.21
CA LEU A 131 7.15 11.53 -2.02
C LEU A 131 5.86 10.74 -2.21
N LEU A 132 5.63 10.26 -3.44
CA LEU A 132 4.75 9.12 -3.72
C LEU A 132 5.60 7.88 -3.92
N SER A 133 5.44 6.88 -3.04
CA SER A 133 5.95 5.53 -3.26
C SER A 133 4.80 4.60 -3.64
N GLN A 134 4.88 3.95 -4.79
CA GLN A 134 3.75 3.19 -5.33
C GLN A 134 4.16 1.80 -5.81
N MET A 135 3.44 0.76 -5.39
CA MET A 135 3.54 -0.57 -5.99
C MET A 135 2.58 -0.66 -7.18
N ILE A 136 3.13 -0.53 -8.39
CA ILE A 136 2.34 -0.49 -9.62
C ILE A 136 3.21 -0.79 -10.84
N GLY A 137 2.61 -1.33 -11.89
CA GLY A 137 3.27 -1.49 -13.17
C GLY A 137 4.40 -2.51 -13.17
N ARG A 138 5.12 -2.56 -14.29
CA ARG A 138 6.27 -3.45 -14.48
C ARG A 138 7.25 -2.82 -15.44
N PHE A 139 8.54 -3.12 -15.25
CA PHE A 139 9.61 -2.55 -16.07
C PHE A 139 10.58 -3.62 -16.58
N ASP A 140 10.27 -4.90 -16.35
CA ASP A 140 10.95 -6.02 -16.99
C ASP A 140 10.65 -6.09 -18.50
N ARG A 141 11.62 -6.61 -19.26
CA ARG A 141 11.47 -6.82 -20.70
C ARG A 141 10.97 -8.23 -21.06
N ASP A 142 11.01 -9.15 -20.10
CA ASP A 142 10.74 -10.58 -20.33
C ASP A 142 9.25 -10.91 -20.42
N LYS A 143 8.38 -10.02 -19.92
CA LYS A 143 6.93 -10.19 -19.99
C LYS A 143 6.37 -9.63 -21.29
N PRO A 144 5.48 -10.38 -21.96
CA PRO A 144 4.95 -9.98 -23.26
C PRO A 144 4.10 -8.71 -23.10
N ALA A 145 4.00 -7.91 -24.16
CA ALA A 145 3.50 -6.52 -24.10
C ALA A 145 2.11 -6.41 -23.43
N GLU A 146 1.25 -7.40 -23.66
CA GLU A 146 -0.11 -7.55 -23.16
C GLU A 146 -0.23 -7.87 -21.66
N PHE A 147 0.86 -8.29 -20.99
CA PHE A 147 0.81 -8.50 -19.55
C PHE A 147 0.78 -7.14 -18.84
N HIS A 148 -0.37 -6.81 -18.25
CA HIS A 148 -0.57 -5.60 -17.47
C HIS A 148 -0.59 -5.95 -15.98
N GLU A 149 0.17 -5.19 -15.21
CA GLU A 149 0.20 -5.34 -13.75
C GLU A 149 -1.19 -5.03 -13.15
N TYR A 150 -1.53 -5.75 -12.08
CA TYR A 150 -2.88 -5.82 -11.53
C TYR A 150 -3.41 -4.47 -11.04
N ASN A 151 -2.61 -3.67 -10.33
CA ASN A 151 -3.02 -2.36 -9.81
C ASN A 151 -3.27 -1.33 -10.92
N VAL A 152 -2.59 -1.44 -12.06
CA VAL A 152 -2.93 -0.65 -13.26
C VAL A 152 -4.20 -1.19 -13.93
N ARG A 153 -4.22 -2.49 -14.23
CA ARG A 153 -5.27 -3.12 -15.06
C ARG A 153 -6.67 -2.97 -14.47
N LEU A 154 -6.77 -3.00 -13.14
CA LEU A 154 -8.04 -2.97 -12.44
C LEU A 154 -8.69 -1.58 -12.40
N ASP A 155 -7.90 -0.52 -12.54
CA ASP A 155 -8.40 0.86 -12.58
C ASP A 155 -7.48 1.76 -13.42
N VAL A 156 -7.45 1.47 -14.73
CA VAL A 156 -6.68 2.24 -15.71
C VAL A 156 -7.04 3.74 -15.70
N PRO A 157 -8.33 4.14 -15.64
CA PRO A 157 -8.69 5.56 -15.58
C PRO A 157 -8.11 6.28 -14.35
N ALA A 158 -8.16 5.67 -13.16
CA ALA A 158 -7.57 6.29 -11.97
C ALA A 158 -6.05 6.34 -12.06
N ALA A 159 -5.39 5.26 -12.52
CA ALA A 159 -3.94 5.25 -12.70
C ALA A 159 -3.49 6.36 -13.67
N LYS A 160 -4.22 6.54 -14.78
CA LYS A 160 -3.98 7.61 -15.75
C LYS A 160 -4.14 8.99 -15.10
N THR A 161 -5.24 9.18 -14.36
CA THR A 161 -5.51 10.44 -13.64
C THR A 161 -4.39 10.80 -12.67
N VAL A 162 -3.84 9.83 -11.93
CA VAL A 162 -2.74 10.07 -11.00
C VAL A 162 -1.54 10.65 -11.76
N TYR A 163 -1.04 10.00 -12.80
CA TYR A 163 0.15 10.48 -13.51
C TYR A 163 -0.07 11.75 -14.34
N GLU A 164 -1.31 12.06 -14.74
CA GLU A 164 -1.64 13.30 -15.44
C GLU A 164 -1.77 14.51 -14.50
N LEU A 165 -2.26 14.30 -13.28
CA LEU A 165 -2.53 15.38 -12.32
C LEU A 165 -1.49 15.52 -11.22
N TRP A 166 -0.57 14.55 -11.08
CA TRP A 166 0.45 14.58 -10.04
C TRP A 166 1.30 15.86 -10.12
N PRO A 167 1.51 16.58 -9.01
CA PRO A 167 2.37 17.76 -9.01
C PRO A 167 3.79 17.42 -9.46
N ALA A 168 4.30 18.15 -10.46
CA ALA A 168 5.53 17.80 -11.16
C ALA A 168 6.78 17.90 -10.27
N GLU A 169 6.72 18.72 -9.23
CA GLU A 169 7.78 18.93 -8.24
C GLU A 169 7.89 17.80 -7.21
N ILE A 170 6.84 16.99 -7.03
CA ILE A 170 6.81 15.92 -6.03
C ILE A 170 7.30 14.60 -6.64
N PRO A 171 8.40 14.02 -6.14
CA PRO A 171 8.99 12.82 -6.71
C PRO A 171 8.06 11.61 -6.60
N VAL A 172 8.18 10.70 -7.58
CA VAL A 172 7.46 9.43 -7.64
C VAL A 172 8.47 8.29 -7.74
N VAL A 173 8.38 7.33 -6.82
CA VAL A 173 9.16 6.10 -6.89
C VAL A 173 8.24 4.89 -6.96
N VAL A 174 8.37 4.13 -8.05
CA VAL A 174 7.55 2.97 -8.32
C VAL A 174 8.29 1.68 -7.98
N SER A 175 7.65 0.79 -7.21
CA SER A 175 8.06 -0.60 -7.06
C SER A 175 7.32 -1.45 -8.08
N GLY A 176 8.01 -1.89 -9.14
CA GLY A 176 7.42 -2.71 -10.19
C GLY A 176 7.10 -4.15 -9.76
N TRP A 177 6.27 -4.83 -10.54
CA TRP A 177 5.90 -6.22 -10.36
C TRP A 177 7.11 -7.15 -10.21
N GLU A 178 8.13 -6.96 -11.04
CA GLU A 178 9.35 -7.78 -11.06
C GLU A 178 10.14 -7.70 -9.74
N VAL A 179 10.15 -6.52 -9.10
CA VAL A 179 10.83 -6.29 -7.81
C VAL A 179 10.14 -7.09 -6.72
N GLY A 180 8.82 -6.95 -6.61
CA GLY A 180 8.02 -7.69 -5.65
C GLY A 180 7.96 -9.19 -5.90
N ARG A 181 8.08 -9.61 -7.18
CA ARG A 181 8.12 -11.03 -7.57
C ARG A 181 9.40 -11.72 -7.13
N ALA A 182 10.53 -11.00 -7.24
CA ALA A 182 11.85 -11.53 -6.92
C ALA A 182 12.04 -11.79 -5.42
N ILE A 183 11.43 -10.95 -4.57
CA ILE A 183 11.55 -11.05 -3.11
C ILE A 183 10.33 -11.76 -2.55
N LYS A 184 10.55 -12.90 -1.91
CA LYS A 184 9.46 -13.70 -1.33
C LYS A 184 9.59 -13.78 0.17
N ASN A 185 8.47 -13.57 0.86
CA ASN A 185 8.33 -13.91 2.27
C ASN A 185 8.24 -15.43 2.39
N ARG A 186 9.14 -16.04 3.18
CA ARG A 186 9.22 -17.51 3.30
C ARG A 186 8.08 -18.08 4.12
N ALA A 187 7.62 -19.27 3.73
CA ALA A 187 6.66 -20.04 4.51
C ALA A 187 7.14 -20.25 5.96
N SER A 188 8.45 -20.48 6.15
CA SER A 188 9.06 -20.69 7.47
C SER A 188 8.89 -19.48 8.39
N SER A 189 9.01 -18.25 7.87
CA SER A 189 8.78 -17.05 8.68
C SER A 189 7.33 -16.99 9.13
N ILE A 190 6.37 -17.16 8.21
CA ILE A 190 4.92 -17.18 8.55
C ILE A 190 4.59 -18.27 9.59
N GLN A 191 5.17 -19.45 9.47
CA GLN A 191 4.88 -20.56 10.38
C GLN A 191 5.45 -20.33 11.78
N ASN A 192 6.68 -19.82 11.87
CA ASN A 192 7.47 -19.81 13.10
C ASN A 192 7.49 -18.41 13.76
N ASP A 193 7.77 -17.37 13.00
CA ASP A 193 8.01 -16.02 13.56
C ASP A 193 6.73 -15.33 14.00
N TYR A 194 5.57 -15.78 13.51
CA TYR A 194 4.24 -15.29 13.89
C TYR A 194 3.58 -16.15 14.99
N ALA A 195 4.27 -17.19 15.50
CA ALA A 195 3.73 -18.16 16.46
C ALA A 195 3.78 -17.68 17.93
N TYR A 196 4.10 -16.41 18.18
CA TYR A 196 4.13 -15.83 19.53
C TYR A 196 2.72 -15.61 20.14
N VAL A 197 1.66 -15.81 19.36
CA VAL A 197 0.26 -15.89 19.82
C VAL A 197 -0.45 -17.07 19.17
N LYS A 198 -1.51 -17.59 19.82
CA LYS A 198 -2.31 -18.70 19.29
C LYS A 198 -3.00 -18.36 17.96
N TYR A 199 -3.58 -17.17 17.88
CA TYR A 199 -4.24 -16.64 16.68
C TYR A 199 -3.58 -15.33 16.29
N HIS A 200 -3.01 -15.28 15.08
CA HIS A 200 -2.38 -14.08 14.53
C HIS A 200 -3.10 -13.70 13.22
N PRO A 201 -3.61 -12.46 13.06
CA PRO A 201 -4.47 -12.12 11.93
C PRO A 201 -3.75 -12.27 10.58
N ILE A 202 -2.49 -11.85 10.50
CA ILE A 202 -1.65 -12.05 9.31
C ILE A 202 -1.42 -13.53 8.99
N LYS A 203 -1.02 -14.36 9.96
CA LYS A 203 -0.80 -15.80 9.75
C LYS A 203 -2.07 -16.51 9.27
N LEU A 204 -3.22 -16.24 9.90
CA LEU A 204 -4.51 -16.78 9.47
C LEU A 204 -4.86 -16.31 8.05
N GLY A 205 -4.56 -15.06 7.71
CA GLY A 205 -4.71 -14.55 6.34
C GLY A 205 -3.96 -15.37 5.30
N TYR A 206 -2.72 -15.79 5.61
CA TYR A 206 -1.94 -16.71 4.75
C TYR A 206 -2.58 -18.10 4.67
N GLU A 207 -2.96 -18.69 5.80
CA GLU A 207 -3.58 -20.02 5.86
C GLU A 207 -4.93 -20.09 5.13
N TYR A 208 -5.71 -19.01 5.15
CA TYR A 208 -6.98 -18.92 4.40
C TYR A 208 -6.79 -18.57 2.93
N TRP A 209 -5.71 -17.87 2.58
CA TRP A 209 -5.41 -17.56 1.18
C TRP A 209 -5.11 -18.85 0.42
N HIS A 210 -4.16 -19.67 0.88
CA HIS A 210 -3.74 -20.93 0.27
C HIS A 210 -3.30 -21.94 1.34
N LYS A 211 -3.35 -23.24 1.01
CA LYS A 211 -2.82 -24.30 1.88
C LYS A 211 -1.31 -24.13 2.07
N MET A 212 -0.87 -23.93 3.32
CA MET A 212 0.55 -23.87 3.70
C MET A 212 1.26 -25.24 3.53
N PRO A 213 2.59 -25.28 3.29
CA PRO A 213 3.51 -24.14 3.18
C PRO A 213 3.62 -23.59 1.75
N TYR A 214 3.78 -22.27 1.63
CA TYR A 214 4.15 -21.61 0.38
C TYR A 214 4.88 -20.28 0.65
N ASP A 215 5.80 -19.92 -0.24
CA ASP A 215 6.43 -18.60 -0.23
C ASP A 215 5.56 -17.59 -0.98
N ARG A 216 5.50 -16.35 -0.49
CA ARG A 216 4.66 -15.29 -1.10
C ARG A 216 5.50 -14.12 -1.59
N PRO A 217 5.38 -13.70 -2.86
CA PRO A 217 5.96 -12.44 -3.33
C PRO A 217 5.53 -11.24 -2.49
N THR A 218 6.45 -10.31 -2.25
CA THR A 218 6.30 -9.18 -1.30
C THR A 218 6.02 -7.85 -2.01
N TYR A 219 5.18 -7.88 -3.06
CA TYR A 219 4.84 -6.72 -3.91
C TYR A 219 4.69 -5.41 -3.14
N ASP A 220 3.78 -5.38 -2.17
CA ASP A 220 3.42 -4.15 -1.47
C ASP A 220 4.53 -3.68 -0.51
N LEU A 221 5.19 -4.63 0.16
CA LEU A 221 6.18 -4.37 1.19
C LEU A 221 7.46 -3.72 0.65
N THR A 222 7.81 -3.95 -0.62
CA THR A 222 8.99 -3.31 -1.23
C THR A 222 8.81 -1.80 -1.39
N SER A 223 7.59 -1.35 -1.72
CA SER A 223 7.27 0.09 -1.74
C SER A 223 7.30 0.70 -0.33
N VAL A 224 6.75 0.00 0.67
CA VAL A 224 6.78 0.45 2.07
C VAL A 224 8.23 0.57 2.58
N LEU A 225 9.06 -0.44 2.32
CA LEU A 225 10.46 -0.44 2.77
C LEU A 225 11.25 0.71 2.14
N TYR A 226 11.06 0.98 0.85
CA TYR A 226 11.71 2.11 0.20
C TYR A 226 11.26 3.45 0.82
N ALA A 227 9.96 3.63 1.07
CA ALA A 227 9.41 4.85 1.65
C ALA A 227 9.97 5.14 3.05
N VAL A 228 10.14 4.11 3.89
CA VAL A 228 10.62 4.26 5.27
C VAL A 228 12.15 4.28 5.35
N ARG A 229 12.86 3.54 4.48
CA ARG A 229 14.32 3.39 4.52
C ARG A 229 15.01 3.66 3.17
N PRO A 230 14.80 4.82 2.51
CA PRO A 230 15.30 5.07 1.16
C PRO A 230 16.84 5.08 1.06
N GLY A 231 17.54 5.49 2.13
CA GLY A 231 19.00 5.63 2.16
C GLY A 231 19.79 4.39 2.59
N ARG A 232 19.14 3.22 2.77
CA ARG A 232 19.81 2.01 3.26
C ARG A 232 20.36 1.10 2.16
N ASN A 233 20.26 1.53 0.90
CA ASN A 233 20.69 0.78 -0.29
C ASN A 233 20.05 -0.62 -0.39
N TYR A 234 18.77 -0.72 -0.03
CA TYR A 234 17.97 -1.92 -0.21
C TYR A 234 17.58 -2.13 -1.68
N PHE A 235 17.45 -1.05 -2.43
CA PHE A 235 17.09 -1.05 -3.84
C PHE A 235 18.02 -0.12 -4.60
N GLY A 236 18.28 -0.46 -5.87
CA GLY A 236 18.75 0.52 -6.84
C GLY A 236 17.58 1.36 -7.35
N LEU A 237 17.89 2.40 -8.11
CA LEU A 237 16.92 3.23 -8.81
C LEU A 237 17.24 3.23 -10.31
N SER A 238 16.20 3.24 -11.14
CA SER A 238 16.33 3.57 -12.56
C SER A 238 16.91 4.97 -12.76
N LYS A 239 17.27 5.32 -13.99
CA LYS A 239 17.46 6.74 -14.34
C LYS A 239 16.16 7.52 -14.11
N SER A 240 16.32 8.82 -13.86
CA SER A 240 15.21 9.75 -13.79
C SER A 240 14.41 9.81 -15.09
N GLY A 241 13.11 9.98 -14.95
CA GLY A 241 12.21 10.07 -16.09
C GLY A 241 10.82 10.54 -15.71
N GLN A 242 9.86 10.14 -16.52
CA GLN A 242 8.44 10.40 -16.34
C GLN A 242 7.64 9.13 -16.63
N PHE A 243 6.64 8.90 -15.80
CA PHE A 243 5.65 7.86 -15.97
C PHE A 243 4.44 8.36 -16.75
N LYS A 244 3.86 7.47 -17.56
CA LYS A 244 2.61 7.69 -18.26
C LYS A 244 1.87 6.37 -18.42
N ILE A 245 0.54 6.41 -18.30
CA ILE A 245 -0.32 5.31 -18.78
C ILE A 245 -0.50 5.47 -20.28
N ASN A 246 -0.01 4.49 -21.05
CA ASN A 246 -0.12 4.49 -22.51
C ASN A 246 -1.54 4.12 -22.98
N GLU A 247 -1.76 4.14 -24.30
CA GLU A 247 -3.07 3.85 -24.90
C GLU A 247 -3.55 2.42 -24.66
N LEU A 248 -2.63 1.49 -24.39
CA LEU A 248 -2.94 0.12 -24.03
C LEU A 248 -3.28 -0.03 -22.54
N GLY A 249 -3.16 1.02 -21.73
CA GLY A 249 -3.38 0.93 -20.29
C GLY A 249 -2.20 0.32 -19.53
N LYS A 250 -0.98 0.45 -20.06
CA LYS A 250 0.27 0.05 -19.40
C LYS A 250 0.98 1.28 -18.85
N LEU A 251 1.56 1.13 -17.66
CA LEU A 251 2.49 2.11 -17.10
C LEU A 251 3.85 2.02 -17.80
N GLU A 252 4.27 3.13 -18.42
CA GLU A 252 5.55 3.27 -19.09
C GLU A 252 6.40 4.31 -18.41
N HIS A 253 7.72 4.09 -18.41
CA HIS A 253 8.72 5.04 -17.96
C HIS A 253 9.54 5.51 -19.16
N THR A 254 9.67 6.82 -19.33
CA THR A 254 10.55 7.42 -20.34
C THR A 254 11.62 8.23 -19.64
N GLU A 255 12.90 7.95 -19.93
CA GLU A 255 14.04 8.71 -19.41
C GLU A 255 13.91 10.19 -19.76
N LYS A 256 14.12 11.06 -18.76
CA LYS A 256 14.12 12.52 -18.90
C LYS A 256 15.13 13.11 -17.92
N THR A 257 16.08 13.90 -18.42
CA THR A 257 17.17 14.47 -17.61
C THR A 257 16.66 15.34 -16.44
N ALA A 258 15.57 16.08 -16.65
CA ALA A 258 14.93 16.90 -15.62
C ALA A 258 13.74 16.20 -14.92
N GLY A 259 13.62 14.87 -15.06
CA GLY A 259 12.56 14.09 -14.41
C GLY A 259 12.86 13.81 -12.94
N ASN A 260 11.82 13.54 -12.16
CA ASN A 260 11.90 13.14 -10.75
C ASN A 260 11.16 11.81 -10.47
N GLN A 261 10.92 11.03 -11.54
CA GLN A 261 10.19 9.78 -11.44
C GLN A 261 11.09 8.60 -11.80
N GLN A 262 11.16 7.62 -10.91
CA GLN A 262 12.07 6.48 -10.99
C GLN A 262 11.36 5.20 -10.57
N PHE A 263 11.85 4.05 -11.00
CA PHE A 263 11.42 2.75 -10.48
C PHE A 263 12.56 2.02 -9.79
N LEU A 264 12.20 1.16 -8.83
CA LEU A 264 13.15 0.35 -8.06
C LEU A 264 13.81 -0.71 -8.95
N THR A 265 15.10 -0.95 -8.72
CA THR A 265 15.85 -2.05 -9.33
C THR A 265 16.49 -2.92 -8.25
N LEU A 266 16.85 -4.14 -8.61
CA LEU A 266 17.43 -5.13 -7.70
C LEU A 266 18.69 -5.75 -8.28
N THR A 267 19.63 -6.03 -7.39
CA THR A 267 20.75 -6.96 -7.59
C THR A 267 20.48 -8.27 -6.82
N PRO A 268 21.16 -9.38 -7.17
CA PRO A 268 21.05 -10.63 -6.41
C PRO A 268 21.31 -10.48 -4.91
N ALA A 269 22.31 -9.66 -4.53
CA ALA A 269 22.63 -9.39 -3.12
C ALA A 269 21.51 -8.60 -2.42
N GLN A 270 20.89 -7.65 -3.10
CA GLN A 270 19.76 -6.89 -2.57
C GLN A 270 18.53 -7.76 -2.35
N ILE A 271 18.25 -8.73 -3.23
CA ILE A 271 17.11 -9.65 -3.05
C ILE A 271 17.21 -10.34 -1.68
N ILE A 272 18.36 -10.92 -1.35
CA ILE A 272 18.59 -11.61 -0.07
C ILE A 272 18.43 -10.62 1.09
N ARG A 273 19.09 -9.46 1.02
CA ARG A 273 19.07 -8.47 2.10
C ARG A 273 17.67 -7.90 2.35
N VAL A 274 16.90 -7.67 1.30
CA VAL A 274 15.52 -7.16 1.39
C VAL A 274 14.60 -8.24 1.94
N GLN A 275 14.78 -9.49 1.53
CA GLN A 275 14.00 -10.60 2.06
C GLN A 275 14.16 -10.74 3.58
N GLU A 276 15.41 -10.78 4.07
CA GLU A 276 15.70 -10.89 5.52
C GLU A 276 15.12 -9.71 6.31
N VAL A 277 15.27 -8.48 5.82
CA VAL A 277 14.78 -7.31 6.56
C VAL A 277 13.25 -7.24 6.57
N LEU A 278 12.58 -7.63 5.48
CA LEU A 278 11.12 -7.64 5.43
C LEU A 278 10.54 -8.71 6.36
N GLU A 279 11.12 -9.91 6.37
CA GLU A 279 10.77 -10.98 7.32
C GLU A 279 10.92 -10.46 8.76
N SER A 280 12.10 -9.95 9.12
CA SER A 280 12.37 -9.43 10.46
C SER A 280 11.47 -8.26 10.90
N LEU A 281 11.13 -7.35 9.98
CA LEU A 281 10.26 -6.21 10.30
C LEU A 281 8.80 -6.59 10.43
N SER A 282 8.30 -7.48 9.57
CA SER A 282 6.88 -7.84 9.51
C SER A 282 6.46 -8.84 10.59
N SER A 283 7.37 -9.70 11.04
CA SER A 283 7.10 -10.71 12.07
C SER A 283 7.33 -10.21 13.49
N GLN A 284 7.82 -8.98 13.67
CA GLN A 284 8.10 -8.44 14.99
C GLN A 284 6.81 -8.37 15.84
N PRO A 285 6.82 -8.91 17.07
CA PRO A 285 5.69 -8.77 17.99
C PRO A 285 5.35 -7.30 18.28
N PRO A 286 4.08 -6.96 18.55
CA PRO A 286 3.73 -5.64 19.05
C PRO A 286 4.55 -5.32 20.30
N ALA A 287 4.93 -4.05 20.47
CA ALA A 287 5.51 -3.62 21.73
C ALA A 287 4.50 -3.87 22.84
N LEU A 288 4.91 -4.51 23.94
CA LEU A 288 4.08 -4.64 25.12
C LEU A 288 3.74 -3.22 25.59
N SER A 289 2.44 -2.93 25.73
CA SER A 289 2.01 -1.73 26.44
C SER A 289 2.51 -1.85 27.88
N ASN A 290 3.49 -1.01 28.23
CA ASN A 290 3.86 -0.78 29.63
C ASN A 290 2.73 -0.08 30.38
#